data_AF-A0A9E1F6P6-F1
#
_entry.id   AF-A0A9E1F6P6-F1
#
_cell.length_a   1.000
_cell.length_b   1.000
_cell.length_c   1.000
_cell.angle_alpha   90.00
_cell.angle_beta   90.00
_cell.angle_gamma   90.00
#
_symmetry.space_group_name_H-M   'P 1'
#
loop_
_entity.id
_entity.type
_entity.pdbx_description
1 polymer ?
#
loop_
_entity_poly.entity_id
_entity_poly.type
_entity_poly.pdbx_seq_one_letter_code
_entity_poly.pdbx_strand_id
1 'polypeptide(L)' 'MAAKKKLTFEERLQQVEALIAKMESGEMPLEEAMQQYEAGLNALNALEKELTAAQQRLTVLRQQSGEDVEVPMEEQ' A
#
# COMPACT_ATOMS: atom_id res chain seq x y z
N MET A 1 -23.04 -11.08 -16.21
CA MET A 1 -21.58 -11.20 -16.00
C MET A 1 -21.17 -10.05 -15.09
N ALA A 2 -20.90 -10.30 -13.80
CA ALA A 2 -20.52 -9.24 -12.87
C ALA A 2 -19.03 -8.92 -13.03
N ALA A 3 -18.69 -7.72 -13.48
CA ALA A 3 -17.32 -7.25 -13.50
C ALA A 3 -16.81 -7.17 -12.06
N LYS A 4 -15.77 -7.94 -11.72
CA LYS A 4 -15.06 -7.81 -10.44
C LYS A 4 -14.52 -6.38 -10.35
N LYS A 5 -15.16 -5.56 -9.53
CA LYS A 5 -14.73 -4.19 -9.26
C LYS A 5 -13.37 -4.28 -8.58
N LYS A 6 -12.35 -3.62 -9.15
CA LYS A 6 -11.05 -3.50 -8.48
C LYS A 6 -11.27 -2.68 -7.20
N LEU A 7 -10.72 -3.19 -6.10
CA LEU A 7 -10.69 -2.47 -4.82
C LEU A 7 -9.88 -1.18 -4.99
N THR A 8 -10.33 -0.12 -4.32
CA THR A 8 -9.60 1.15 -4.23
C THR A 8 -8.33 1.00 -3.37
N PHE A 9 -7.49 2.03 -3.36
CA PHE A 9 -6.34 2.10 -2.45
C PHE A 9 -6.77 2.01 -0.98
N GLU A 10 -7.74 2.83 -0.57
CA GLU A 10 -8.26 2.89 0.80
C GLU A 10 -8.84 1.54 1.24
N GLU A 11 -9.64 0.89 0.40
CA GLU A 11 -10.21 -0.42 0.71
C GLU A 11 -9.14 -1.51 0.88
N ARG A 12 -8.07 -1.46 0.09
CA ARG A 12 -6.94 -2.41 0.21
C ARG A 12 -6.12 -2.11 1.47
N LEU A 13 -5.91 -0.85 1.81
CA LEU A 13 -5.24 -0.44 3.04
C LEU A 13 -6.02 -0.96 4.27
N GLN A 14 -7.33 -0.76 4.30
CA GLN A 14 -8.18 -1.28 5.38
C GLN A 14 -8.13 -2.81 5.51
N GLN A 15 -7.99 -3.54 4.40
CA GLN A 15 -7.83 -5.00 4.46
C GLN A 15 -6.51 -5.40 5.12
N VAL A 16 -5.42 -4.68 4.87
CA VAL A 16 -4.13 -4.93 5.52
C VAL A 16 -4.21 -4.61 7.01
N GLU A 17 -4.80 -3.47 7.39
CA GLU A 17 -4.99 -3.11 8.80
C GLU A 17 -5.83 -4.15 9.56
N ALA A 18 -6.93 -4.62 8.95
CA ALA A 18 -7.77 -5.65 9.55
C ALA A 18 -7.05 -7.00 9.68
N LEU A 19 -6.16 -7.33 8.75
CA LEU A 19 -5.33 -8.52 8.80
C LEU A 19 -4.32 -8.42 9.95
N ILE A 20 -3.64 -7.27 10.09
CA ILE A 20 -2.70 -7.02 11.19
C ILE A 20 -3.41 -7.12 12.54
N ALA A 21 -4.57 -6.47 12.70
CA ALA A 21 -5.34 -6.54 13.94
C ALA A 21 -5.74 -7.98 14.31
N LYS A 22 -6.07 -8.82 13.31
CA LYS A 22 -6.32 -10.24 13.54
C LYS A 22 -5.06 -11.01 13.95
N MET A 23 -3.91 -10.71 13.37
CA MET A 23 -2.65 -11.34 13.78
C MET A 23 -2.26 -10.94 15.21
N GLU A 24 -2.46 -9.68 15.59
CA GLU A 24 -2.18 -9.16 16.94
C GLU A 24 -3.10 -9.74 18.02
N SER A 25 -4.32 -10.18 17.64
CA SER A 25 -5.25 -10.83 18.58
C SER A 25 -4.71 -12.15 19.14
N GLY A 26 -3.78 -12.80 18.44
CA GLY A 26 -3.24 -14.11 18.83
C GLY A 26 -4.23 -15.28 18.69
N GLU A 27 -5.42 -15.05 18.14
CA GLU A 27 -6.45 -16.10 17.94
C GLU A 27 -6.13 -17.02 16.75
N MET A 28 -5.10 -16.69 15.98
CA MET A 28 -4.74 -17.37 14.74
C MET A 28 -3.68 -18.46 14.97
N PRO A 29 -3.88 -19.69 14.44
CA PRO A 29 -2.84 -20.71 14.40
C PRO A 29 -1.58 -20.21 13.69
N LEU A 30 -0.41 -20.64 14.15
CA LEU A 30 0.89 -20.19 13.62
C LEU A 30 1.00 -20.32 12.09
N GLU A 31 0.52 -21.44 11.54
CA GLU A 31 0.59 -21.70 10.10
C GLU A 31 -0.29 -20.75 9.28
N GLU A 32 -1.46 -20.39 9.80
CA GLU A 32 -2.35 -19.40 9.19
C GLU A 32 -1.79 -17.98 9.36
N ALA A 33 -1.19 -17.68 10.51
CA ALA A 33 -0.53 -16.40 10.76
C ALA A 33 0.65 -16.17 9.79
N MET A 34 1.41 -17.22 9.49
CA MET A 34 2.49 -17.17 8.50
C MET A 34 1.96 -16.88 7.09
N GLN A 35 0.86 -17.53 6.68
CA GLN A 35 0.23 -17.27 5.37
C GLN A 35 -0.33 -15.84 5.27
N GLN A 36 -1.00 -15.37 6.32
CA GLN A 36 -1.55 -14.02 6.36
C GLN A 36 -0.46 -12.96 6.40
N TYR A 37 0.66 -13.22 7.09
CA TYR A 37 1.81 -12.33 7.08
C TYR A 37 2.37 -12.15 5.66
N GLU A 38 2.56 -13.24 4.92
CA GLU A 38 3.05 -13.19 3.55
C GLU A 38 2.06 -12.46 2.61
N ALA A 39 0.76 -12.72 2.77
CA ALA A 39 -0.28 -12.01 2.03
C ALA A 39 -0.31 -10.51 2.36
N GLY A 40 -0.16 -10.16 3.65
CA GLY A 40 -0.10 -8.79 4.14
C GLY A 40 1.12 -8.03 3.60
N LEU A 41 2.30 -8.64 3.60
CA LEU A 41 3.51 -8.08 3.01
C LEU A 41 3.36 -7.81 1.51
N ASN A 42 2.77 -8.74 0.77
CA ASN A 42 2.51 -8.55 -0.65
C ASN A 42 1.52 -7.41 -0.92
N ALA A 43 0.47 -7.31 -0.10
CA ALA A 43 -0.50 -6.22 -0.18
C ALA A 43 0.13 -4.86 0.17
N LEU A 44 0.95 -4.79 1.22
CA LEU A 44 1.66 -3.57 1.62
C LEU A 44 2.62 -3.09 0.53
N ASN A 45 3.42 -3.99 -0.04
CA ASN A 45 4.32 -3.69 -1.16
C ASN A 45 3.57 -3.16 -2.39
N ALA A 46 2.36 -3.65 -2.65
CA ALA A 46 1.55 -3.16 -3.76
C ALA A 46 1.03 -1.74 -3.50
N LEU A 47 0.60 -1.45 -2.26
CA LEU A 47 0.17 -0.11 -1.85
C LEU A 47 1.33 0.89 -1.91
N GLU A 48 2.50 0.52 -1.42
CA GLU A 48 3.71 1.37 -1.46
C GLU A 48 4.06 1.73 -2.91
N LYS A 49 4.10 0.75 -3.82
CA LYS A 49 4.35 1.00 -5.25
C LYS A 49 3.33 1.95 -5.87
N GLU A 50 2.06 1.81 -5.51
CA GLU A 50 1.00 2.68 -6.01
C GLU A 50 1.15 4.11 -5.48
N LEU A 51 1.49 4.26 -4.20
CA LEU A 51 1.76 5.55 -3.57
C LEU A 51 2.99 6.23 -4.19
N THR A 52 4.10 5.51 -4.34
CA THR A 52 5.32 6.01 -4.97
C THR A 52 5.07 6.45 -6.41
N ALA A 53 4.30 5.68 -7.18
CA ALA A 53 3.92 6.07 -8.54
C ALA A 53 3.07 7.35 -8.57
N ALA A 54 2.15 7.52 -7.61
CA ALA A 54 1.36 8.73 -7.48
C ALA A 54 2.23 9.95 -7.11
N GLN A 55 3.17 9.79 -6.17
CA GLN A 55 4.13 10.82 -5.80
C GLN A 55 5.02 11.22 -6.97
N GLN A 56 5.59 10.26 -7.70
CA GLN A 56 6.41 10.52 -8.89
C GLN A 56 5.63 11.31 -9.94
N ARG A 57 4.37 10.94 -10.19
CA ARG A 57 3.50 11.67 -11.12
C ARG A 57 3.25 13.10 -10.66
N LEU A 58 3.05 13.31 -9.37
CA LEU A 58 2.90 14.63 -8.77
C LEU A 58 4.16 15.48 -8.95
N THR A 59 5.34 14.89 -8.74
CA THR A 59 6.64 15.54 -8.95
C THR A 59 6.81 15.99 -10.41
N VAL A 60 6.51 15.11 -11.38
CA VAL A 60 6.58 15.45 -12.81
C VAL A 60 5.62 16.59 -13.15
N LEU A 61 4.38 16.55 -12.65
CA LEU A 61 3.39 17.60 -12.90
C LEU A 61 3.81 18.97 -12.32
N ARG A 62 4.45 18.97 -11.13
CA ARG A 62 4.97 20.18 -10.49
C ARG A 62 6.18 20.75 -11.24
N GLN A 63 7.11 19.90 -11.67
CA GLN A 63 8.24 20.29 -12.53
C GLN A 63 7.76 20.90 -13.85
N GLN A 64 6.70 20.35 -14.45
CA GLN A 64 6.08 20.89 -15.67
C GLN A 64 5.38 22.24 -15.45
N SER A 65 4.92 22.51 -14.22
CA SER A 65 4.24 23.76 -13.86
C SER A 65 5.20 24.90 -13.49
N GLY A 66 6.52 24.64 -13.46
CA GLY A 66 7.54 25.64 -13.16
C GLY A 66 7.68 25.99 -11.68
N GLU A 67 7.11 25.18 -10.78
CA GLU A 67 7.37 25.27 -9.35
C GLU A 67 8.68 24.52 -9.04
N ASP A 68 9.72 25.23 -8.60
CA ASP A 68 10.97 24.64 -8.11
C ASP A 68 10.67 23.75 -6.90
N VAL A 69 10.95 22.44 -6.99
CA VAL A 69 10.71 21.50 -5.90
C VAL A 69 12.03 21.00 -5.32
N GLU A 70 12.35 21.47 -4.10
CA GLU A 70 13.21 20.72 -3.18
C GLU A 70 12.40 19.54 -2.66
N VAL A 71 12.51 18.38 -3.32
CA VAL A 71 12.01 17.13 -2.74
C VAL A 71 13.10 16.68 -1.76
N PRO A 72 12.84 16.53 -0.45
CA PRO A 72 13.77 15.81 0.41
C PRO A 72 13.84 14.40 -0.15
N MET A 73 14.96 14.09 -0.80
CA MET A 73 15.31 12.75 -1.21
C MET A 73 15.31 11.92 0.06
N GLU A 74 14.38 10.97 0.18
CA GLU A 74 14.41 10.02 1.29
C GLU A 74 15.78 9.32 1.24
N GLU A 75 16.63 9.65 2.22
CA GLU A 75 17.93 9.04 2.38
C GLU A 75 17.70 7.55 2.62
N GLN A 76 18.32 6.74 1.76
CA GLN A 76 18.29 5.27 1.81
C GLN A 76 18.86 4.74 3.12
#